data_AF-A0A965PK44-F1
#
_entry.id   AF-A0A965PK44-F1
#
_cell.length_a   1.000
_cell.length_b   1.000
_cell.length_c   1.000
_cell.angle_alpha   90.00
_cell.angle_beta   90.00
_cell.angle_gamma   90.00
#
_symmetry.space_group_name_H-M   'P 1'
#
loop_
_entity.id
_entity.type
_entity.pdbx_description
1 polymer ?
#
loop_
_entity_poly.entity_id
_entity_poly.type
_entity_poly.pdbx_seq_one_letter_code
_entity_poly.pdbx_strand_id
1 'polypeptide(L)' 'MSYRPMFLVGREWAGNLLIFATRAEAEASARELMSRWYMPSDYRVDEVSDDVNYAFDAERGNVRLEVIDV' A
#
# COMPACT_ATOMS: atom_id res chain seq x y z
N MET A 1 14.33 -2.22 -3.78
CA MET A 1 13.40 -3.12 -3.08
C MET A 1 12.32 -2.25 -2.49
N SER A 2 11.08 -2.44 -2.93
CA SER A 2 9.91 -1.66 -2.54
C SER A 2 8.79 -2.62 -2.14
N TYR A 3 7.71 -2.10 -1.57
CA TYR A 3 6.68 -2.92 -0.95
C TYR A 3 5.30 -2.45 -1.34
N ARG A 4 4.38 -3.38 -1.59
CA ARG A 4 2.98 -3.08 -1.89
C ARG A 4 2.04 -3.78 -0.91
N PRO A 5 0.97 -3.11 -0.46
CA PRO A 5 -0.11 -3.79 0.23
C PRO A 5 -0.90 -4.64 -0.76
N MET A 6 -1.28 -5.83 -0.32
CA MET A 6 -2.15 -6.75 -1.04
C MET A 6 -3.33 -7.09 -0.15
N PHE A 7 -4.50 -7.26 -0.77
CA PHE A 7 -5.74 -7.50 -0.07
C PHE A 7 -6.43 -8.74 -0.62
N LEU A 8 -6.94 -9.59 0.27
CA LEU A 8 -7.70 -10.77 -0.11
C LEU A 8 -9.14 -10.34 -0.44
N VAL A 9 -9.52 -10.43 -1.70
CA VAL A 9 -10.86 -10.10 -2.20
C VAL A 9 -11.49 -11.38 -2.73
N GLY A 10 -12.46 -11.91 -1.99
CA GLY A 10 -13.03 -13.23 -2.29
C GLY A 10 -11.99 -14.33 -2.09
N ARG A 11 -11.41 -14.84 -3.20
CA ARG A 11 -10.40 -15.91 -3.18
C ARG A 11 -9.07 -15.48 -3.80
N GLU A 12 -8.92 -14.23 -4.17
CA GLU A 12 -7.78 -13.73 -4.92
C GLU A 12 -7.10 -12.56 -4.21
N TRP A 13 -5.78 -12.50 -4.34
CA TRP A 13 -5.00 -11.38 -3.84
C TRP A 13 -4.94 -10.28 -4.88
N ALA A 14 -5.44 -9.09 -4.53
CA ALA A 14 -5.43 -7.91 -5.38
C ALA A 14 -4.56 -6.80 -4.77
N GLY A 15 -3.80 -6.11 -5.61
CA GLY A 15 -3.08 -4.89 -5.24
C GLY A 15 -3.90 -3.64 -5.57
N ASN A 16 -3.41 -2.48 -5.12
CA ASN A 16 -4.04 -1.17 -5.36
C ASN A 16 -3.06 -0.13 -5.94
N LEU A 17 -1.97 -0.58 -6.57
CA LEU A 17 -0.93 0.23 -7.21
C LEU A 17 -0.10 1.14 -6.27
N LEU A 18 -0.30 1.06 -4.95
CA LEU A 18 0.52 1.77 -3.98
C LEU A 18 1.85 1.03 -3.76
N ILE A 19 2.95 1.72 -4.00
CA ILE A 19 4.31 1.22 -3.83
C ILE A 19 5.03 2.11 -2.82
N PHE A 20 5.49 1.50 -1.72
CA PHE A 20 6.12 2.15 -0.58
C PHE A 20 7.60 1.78 -0.49
N ALA A 21 8.38 2.67 0.13
CA ALA A 21 9.81 2.46 0.35
C ALA A 21 10.08 1.37 1.39
N THR A 22 9.22 1.23 2.40
CA THR A 22 9.40 0.28 3.50
C THR A 22 8.22 -0.68 3.68
N ARG A 23 8.51 -1.86 4.22
CA ARG A 23 7.46 -2.83 4.61
C ARG A 23 6.50 -2.25 5.65
N ALA A 24 7.02 -1.45 6.58
CA ALA A 24 6.24 -0.82 7.64
C ALA A 24 5.21 0.16 7.09
N GLU A 25 5.58 0.98 6.09
CA GLU A 25 4.63 1.88 5.43
C GLU A 25 3.55 1.12 4.66
N ALA A 26 3.92 0.07 3.92
CA ALA A 26 2.94 -0.76 3.22
C ALA A 26 1.98 -1.48 4.19
N GLU A 27 2.47 -1.94 5.34
CA GLU A 27 1.65 -2.56 6.38
C GLU A 27 0.72 -1.55 7.07
N ALA A 28 1.22 -0.35 7.38
CA ALA A 28 0.41 0.73 7.94
C ALA A 28 -0.70 1.16 6.96
N SER A 29 -0.37 1.28 5.68
CA SER A 29 -1.32 1.51 4.59
C SER A 29 -2.40 0.43 4.54
N ALA A 30 -2.01 -0.85 4.58
CA ALA A 30 -2.94 -1.96 4.57
C ALA A 30 -3.90 -1.93 5.76
N ARG A 31 -3.39 -1.67 6.97
CA ARG A 31 -4.20 -1.56 8.19
C ARG A 31 -5.17 -0.39 8.14
N GLU A 32 -4.73 0.78 7.68
CA GLU A 32 -5.59 1.96 7.50
C GLU A 32 -6.71 1.65 6.51
N LEU A 33 -6.37 1.09 5.35
CA LEU A 33 -7.36 0.74 4.33
C LEU A 33 -8.37 -0.29 4.84
N MET A 34 -7.92 -1.32 5.57
CA MET A 34 -8.80 -2.32 6.20
C MET A 34 -9.76 -1.72 7.24
N SER A 35 -9.47 -0.55 7.81
CA SER A 35 -10.38 0.12 8.76
C SER A 35 -11.62 0.73 8.08
N ARG A 36 -11.56 0.97 6.76
CA ARG A 36 -12.61 1.67 5.99
C ARG A 36 -13.05 0.94 4.72
N TRP A 37 -12.32 -0.07 4.26
CA TRP A 37 -12.70 -0.93 3.15
C TRP A 37 -13.40 -2.18 3.68
N TYR A 38 -14.67 -2.36 3.31
CA TYR A 38 -15.48 -3.50 3.78
C TYR A 38 -15.41 -4.74 2.87
N MET A 39 -14.83 -4.60 1.67
CA MET A 39 -14.72 -5.69 0.69
C MET A 39 -13.61 -6.72 1.00
N PRO A 40 -12.36 -6.32 1.33
CA PRO A 40 -11.30 -7.28 1.60
C PRO A 40 -11.48 -7.96 2.97
N SER A 41 -11.10 -9.23 3.05
CA SER A 41 -11.18 -10.02 4.29
C SER A 41 -9.85 -10.22 5.00
N ASP A 42 -8.74 -9.93 4.33
CA ASP A 42 -7.38 -10.06 4.87
C ASP A 42 -6.41 -9.13 4.11
N TYR A 43 -5.23 -8.89 4.67
CA TYR A 43 -4.15 -8.15 4.02
C TYR A 43 -2.79 -8.81 4.20
N ARG A 44 -1.88 -8.53 3.27
CA ARG A 44 -0.46 -8.85 3.38
C ARG A 44 0.39 -7.79 2.71
N VAL A 45 1.70 -7.90 2.85
CA VAL A 45 2.66 -7.05 2.14
C VAL A 45 3.53 -7.92 1.25
N ASP A 46 3.59 -7.59 -0.03
CA ASP A 46 4.49 -8.21 -1.00
C ASP A 46 5.71 -7.30 -1.23
N GLU A 47 6.89 -7.89 -1.37
CA GLU A 47 8.09 -7.22 -1.85
C GLU A 47 8.09 -7.18 -3.38
N VAL A 48 8.48 -6.04 -3.95
CA VAL A 48 8.51 -5.79 -5.40
C VAL A 48 9.73 -4.94 -5.79
N SER A 49 9.88 -4.74 -7.10
CA SER A 49 10.93 -3.92 -7.71
C SER A 49 10.39 -2.68 -8.43
N ASP A 50 9.13 -2.33 -8.20
CA ASP A 50 8.47 -1.17 -8.81
C ASP A 50 8.94 0.14 -8.17
N ASP A 51 8.80 1.25 -8.89
CA ASP A 51 9.15 2.59 -8.39
C ASP A 51 8.22 3.01 -7.24
N VAL A 52 8.83 3.52 -6.17
CA VAL A 52 8.10 4.06 -5.01
C VAL A 52 7.30 5.28 -5.44
N ASN A 53 6.00 5.27 -5.17
CA ASN A 53 5.08 6.31 -5.61
C ASN A 53 4.24 6.90 -4.46
N TYR A 54 4.31 6.31 -3.26
CA TYR A 54 3.59 6.77 -2.07
C TYR A 54 4.45 6.67 -0.80
N ALA A 55 4.15 7.56 0.15
CA ALA A 55 4.57 7.48 1.55
C ALA A 55 3.34 7.30 2.45
N PHE A 56 3.51 6.68 3.62
CA PHE A 56 2.44 6.60 4.62
C PHE A 56 2.66 7.65 5.72
N ASP A 57 1.66 8.50 5.91
CA ASP A 57 1.61 9.50 6.97
C ASP A 57 0.52 9.11 7.98
N ALA A 58 0.82 9.15 9.28
CA ALA A 58 -0.09 8.68 10.31
C ALA A 58 -1.35 9.54 10.46
N GLU A 59 -1.31 10.82 10.08
CA GLU A 59 -2.45 11.74 10.16
C GLU A 59 -3.20 11.81 8.82
N ARG A 60 -2.49 11.70 7.70
CA ARG A 60 -3.01 11.91 6.34
C ARG A 60 -3.27 10.62 5.58
N GLY A 61 -2.77 9.48 6.05
CA GLY A 61 -2.81 8.20 5.35
C GLY A 61 -1.83 8.15 4.18
N ASN A 62 -2.28 7.57 3.05
CA ASN A 62 -1.44 7.40 1.86
C ASN A 62 -1.21 8.74 1.14
N VAL A 63 0.01 9.25 1.14
CA VAL A 63 0.42 10.49 0.47
C VAL A 63 1.16 10.16 -0.82
N ARG A 64 0.66 10.64 -1.96
CA ARG A 64 1.30 10.45 -3.26
C ARG A 64 2.58 11.28 -3.33
N LEU A 65 3.67 10.66 -3.80
CA LEU A 65 4.91 11.37 -4.09
C LEU A 65 4.78 12.05 -5.46
N GLU A 66 5.09 13.34 -5.52
CA GLU A 66 5.15 14.07 -6.78
C GLU A 66 6.41 13.64 -7.54
N VAL A 67 6.25 13.34 -8.84
CA VAL A 67 7.39 13.24 -9.75
C VAL A 67 7.77 14.66 -10.10
N ILE A 68 8.91 15.13 -9.59
CA ILE A 68 9.51 16.38 -10.08
C ILE A 68 10.20 16.01 -11.40
N ASP A 69 9.54 16.29 -12.52
CA ASP A 69 10.22 16.33 -13.81
C ASP A 69 11.16 17.54 -13.78
N VAL A 70 12.47 17.29 -13.63
CA VAL A 70 13.54 18.31 -13.72
C VAL A 70 14.07 18.37 -15.15
#